data_AF-A0AB38A246-F1
#
_entry.id   AF-A0AB38A246-F1
#
_cell.length_a   1.000
_cell.length_b   1.000
_cell.length_c   1.000
_cell.angle_alpha   90.00
_cell.angle_beta   90.00
_cell.angle_gamma   90.00
#
_symmetry.space_group_name_H-M   'P 1'
#
loop_
_entity.id
_entity.type
_entity.pdbx_description
1 polymer ?
#
loop_
_entity_poly.entity_id
_entity_poly.type
_entity_poly.pdbx_seq_one_letter_code
_entity_poly.pdbx_strand_id
1 'polypeptide(L)'
;MTMTKEQFEHYGRSYERIVAAGGPKSQSEAMLYHQYKQQKQQLDGVRQVDKEQFQSELIEKLVEVQQLERSIEKLQGQLQNEKIALKNMTETLVLLEAEV
;
A
#
# COMPACT_ATOMS: atom_id res chain seq x y z
N MET A 1 -19.85 -45.62 19.37
CA MET A 1 -19.29 -46.40 18.24
C MET A 1 -17.88 -46.81 18.60
N THR A 2 -17.58 -48.11 18.65
CA THR A 2 -16.25 -48.66 18.95
C THR A 2 -15.63 -49.16 17.65
N MET A 3 -14.47 -48.62 17.27
CA MET A 3 -13.74 -49.08 16.08
C MET A 3 -13.33 -50.55 16.22
N THR A 4 -13.33 -51.29 15.11
CA THR A 4 -12.83 -52.67 15.07
C THR A 4 -11.30 -52.69 15.11
N LYS A 5 -10.70 -53.79 15.57
CA LYS A 5 -9.25 -53.97 15.69
C LYS A 5 -8.51 -53.73 14.36
N GLU A 6 -9.09 -54.19 13.26
CA GLU A 6 -8.55 -54.02 11.91
C GLU A 6 -8.56 -52.56 11.45
N GLN A 7 -9.61 -51.80 11.81
CA GLN A 7 -9.68 -50.37 11.55
C GLN A 7 -8.58 -49.64 12.32
N PHE A 8 -8.39 -49.97 13.61
CA PHE A 8 -7.35 -49.37 14.43
C PHE A 8 -5.93 -49.61 13.86
N GLU A 9 -5.63 -50.84 13.43
CA GLU A 9 -4.34 -51.18 12.82
C GLU A 9 -4.14 -50.48 11.47
N HIS A 10 -5.19 -50.38 10.65
CA HIS A 10 -5.13 -49.68 9.37
C HIS A 10 -4.83 -48.18 9.54
N TYR A 11 -5.50 -47.52 10.49
CA TYR A 11 -5.23 -46.13 10.83
C TYR A 11 -3.83 -45.94 11.42
N GLY A 12 -3.36 -46.86 12.29
CA GLY A 12 -2.01 -46.85 12.84
C GLY A 12 -0.92 -46.91 11.77
N ARG A 13 -1.00 -47.86 10.83
CA ARG A 13 -0.02 -47.99 9.73
C ARG A 13 -0.08 -46.83 8.72
N SER A 14 -1.24 -46.20 8.56
CA SER A 14 -1.38 -44.99 7.75
C SER A 14 -0.69 -43.80 8.44
N TYR A 15 -0.88 -43.68 9.75
CA TYR A 15 -0.30 -42.64 10.58
C TYR A 15 1.24 -42.71 10.61
N GLU A 16 1.79 -43.91 10.83
CA GLU A 16 3.24 -44.16 10.82
C GLU A 16 3.89 -43.75 9.51
N ARG A 17 3.23 -43.96 8.36
CA ARG A 17 3.73 -43.54 7.04
C ARG A 17 3.74 -42.03 6.86
N ILE A 18 2.73 -41.33 7.38
CA ILE A 18 2.66 -39.86 7.33
C ILE A 18 3.76 -39.24 8.20
N VAL A 19 3.99 -39.80 9.39
CA VAL A 19 5.06 -39.36 10.30
C VAL A 19 6.44 -39.60 9.72
N ALA A 20 6.67 -40.77 9.11
CA ALA A 20 7.94 -41.11 8.47
C ALA A 20 8.28 -40.18 7.28
N ALA A 21 7.27 -39.62 6.61
CA ALA A 21 7.43 -38.62 5.54
C ALA A 21 7.61 -37.18 6.06
N GLY A 22 7.82 -36.98 7.37
CA GLY A 22 7.96 -35.66 7.99
C GLY A 22 6.63 -34.96 8.29
N GLY A 23 5.51 -35.69 8.23
CA GLY A 23 4.19 -35.19 8.61
C GLY A 23 3.98 -35.11 10.12
N PRO A 24 2.83 -34.56 10.56
CA PRO A 24 2.54 -34.31 11.97
C PRO A 24 2.57 -35.60 12.80
N LYS A 25 3.25 -35.59 13.95
CA LYS A 25 3.47 -36.75 14.84
C LYS A 25 2.32 -37.03 15.80
N SER A 26 1.37 -36.10 15.91
CA SER A 26 0.06 -36.36 16.53
C SER A 26 -1.11 -35.72 15.76
N GLN A 27 -2.31 -36.23 15.96
CA GLN A 27 -3.54 -35.57 15.47
C GLN A 27 -3.65 -34.13 16.00
N SER A 28 -3.26 -33.89 17.26
CA SER A 28 -3.14 -32.56 17.84
C SER A 28 -2.15 -31.67 17.09
N GLU A 29 -1.00 -32.20 16.68
CA GLU A 29 -0.01 -31.45 15.90
C GLU A 29 -0.52 -31.13 14.49
N ALA A 30 -1.26 -32.04 13.85
CA ALA A 30 -1.90 -31.78 12.57
C ALA A 30 -2.93 -30.65 12.65
N MET A 31 -3.73 -30.63 13.73
CA MET A 31 -4.70 -29.55 13.97
C MET A 31 -4.01 -28.21 14.24
N LEU A 32 -2.98 -28.19 15.08
CA LEU A 32 -2.22 -26.97 15.38
C LEU A 32 -1.53 -26.42 14.12
N TYR A 33 -0.93 -27.29 13.31
CA TYR A 33 -0.31 -26.88 12.05
C TYR A 33 -1.34 -26.31 11.06
N HIS A 34 -2.54 -26.91 10.97
CA HIS A 34 -3.60 -26.39 10.13
C HIS A 34 -4.08 -25.02 10.58
N GLN A 35 -4.27 -24.84 11.89
CA GLN A 35 -4.67 -23.56 12.49
C GLN A 35 -3.62 -22.48 12.25
N TYR A 36 -2.34 -22.80 12.44
CA TYR A 36 -1.23 -21.90 12.13
C TYR A 36 -1.23 -21.48 10.65
N LYS A 37 -1.44 -22.44 9.73
CA LYS A 37 -1.47 -22.14 8.29
C LYS A 37 -2.61 -21.19 7.92
N GLN A 38 -3.80 -21.38 8.50
CA GLN A 38 -4.94 -20.48 8.30
C GLN A 38 -4.64 -19.08 8.83
N GLN A 39 -4.10 -18.96 10.05
CA GLN A 39 -3.72 -17.68 10.65
C GLN A 39 -2.66 -16.96 9.81
N LYS A 40 -1.64 -17.69 9.33
CA LYS A 40 -0.59 -17.14 8.47
C LYS A 40 -1.17 -16.59 7.17
N GLN A 41 -2.07 -17.33 6.51
CA GLN A 41 -2.74 -16.87 5.28
C GLN A 41 -3.59 -15.61 5.51
N GLN A 42 -4.30 -15.53 6.63
CA GLN A 42 -5.07 -14.34 6.98
C GLN A 42 -4.16 -13.12 7.20
N LEU A 43 -3.06 -13.29 7.94
CA LEU A 43 -2.08 -12.23 8.17
C LEU A 43 -1.39 -11.76 6.88
N ASP A 44 -1.04 -12.69 6.00
CA ASP A 44 -0.45 -12.36 4.70
C ASP A 44 -1.44 -11.61 3.81
N GLY A 45 -2.74 -11.96 3.85
CA GLY A 45 -3.80 -11.24 3.15
C GLY A 45 -3.99 -9.80 3.66
N VAL A 46 -4.04 -9.61 4.98
CA VAL A 46 -4.13 -8.27 5.59
C VAL A 46 -2.92 -7.40 5.20
N ARG A 47 -1.71 -7.95 5.27
CA ARG A 47 -0.49 -7.23 4.88
C ARG A 47 -0.49 -6.79 3.41
N GLN A 48 -1.08 -7.59 2.52
CA GLN A 48 -1.19 -7.23 1.10
C GLN A 48 -2.19 -6.10 0.89
N VAL A 49 -3.37 -6.19 1.52
CA VAL A 49 -4.39 -5.13 1.45
C VAL A 49 -3.86 -3.81 2.00
N ASP A 50 -3.21 -3.83 3.17
CA ASP A 50 -2.60 -2.63 3.76
C ASP A 50 -1.57 -2.02 2.80
N LYS A 51 -0.72 -2.85 2.19
CA LYS A 51 0.28 -2.38 1.23
C LYS A 51 -0.33 -1.74 -0.01
N GLU A 52 -1.39 -2.32 -0.58
CA GLU A 52 -2.09 -1.77 -1.75
C GLU A 52 -2.79 -0.45 -1.41
N GLN A 53 -3.37 -0.35 -0.22
CA GLN A 53 -3.97 0.90 0.28
C GLN A 53 -2.91 2.00 0.43
N PHE A 54 -1.80 1.72 1.11
CA PHE A 54 -0.70 2.68 1.25
C PHE A 54 -0.11 3.11 -0.11
N GLN A 55 0.01 2.18 -1.06
CA GLN A 55 0.47 2.51 -2.42
C GLN A 55 -0.50 3.44 -3.14
N SER A 56 -1.81 3.21 -2.98
CA SER A 56 -2.85 4.04 -3.58
C SER A 56 -2.83 5.46 -3.00
N GLU A 57 -2.76 5.59 -1.68
CA GLU A 57 -2.63 6.88 -0.99
C GLU A 57 -1.39 7.66 -1.44
N LEU A 58 -0.24 6.99 -1.60
CA LEU A 58 0.98 7.61 -2.09
C LEU A 58 0.83 8.15 -3.52
N ILE A 59 0.16 7.41 -4.40
CA ILE A 59 -0.10 7.84 -5.78
C ILE A 59 -1.01 9.06 -5.80
N GLU A 60 -2.09 9.05 -5.01
CA GLU A 60 -3.00 10.20 -4.88
C GLU A 60 -2.27 11.45 -4.40
N LYS A 61 -1.42 11.32 -3.37
CA LYS A 61 -0.60 12.44 -2.88
C LYS A 61 0.42 12.93 -3.89
N LEU A 62 1.01 12.04 -4.68
CA LEU A 62 1.94 12.44 -5.73
C LEU A 62 1.23 13.24 -6.85
N VAL A 63 0.00 12.85 -7.21
CA VAL A 63 -0.82 13.61 -8.16
C VAL A 63 -1.19 14.99 -7.59
N GLU A 64 -1.56 15.07 -6.31
CA GLU A 64 -1.85 16.33 -5.63
C GLU A 64 -0.65 17.28 -5.67
N VAL A 65 0.55 16.78 -5.34
CA VAL A 65 1.80 17.57 -5.41
C VAL A 65 2.05 18.08 -6.83
N GLN A 66 1.93 17.24 -7.86
CA GLN A 66 2.13 17.66 -9.25
C GLN A 66 1.13 18.73 -9.71
N GLN A 67 -0.12 18.66 -9.24
CA GLN A 67 -1.12 19.69 -9.54
C GLN A 67 -0.80 21.02 -8.86
N LEU A 68 -0.31 20.97 -7.62
CA LEU A 68 0.14 22.14 -6.88
C LEU A 68 1.36 22.79 -7.55
N GLU A 69 2.35 21.99 -7.98
CA GLU A 69 3.53 22.50 -8.70
C GLU A 69 3.15 23.28 -9.96
N ARG A 70 2.27 22.72 -10.80
CA ARG A 70 1.76 23.42 -12.00
C ARG A 70 1.00 24.70 -11.66
N SER A 71 0.26 24.69 -10.55
CA SER A 71 -0.49 25.86 -10.07
C SER A 71 0.47 26.96 -9.62
N ILE A 72 1.55 26.60 -8.93
CA ILE A 72 2.62 27.52 -8.50
C ILE A 72 3.30 28.13 -9.73
N GLU A 73 3.68 27.33 -10.72
CA GLU A 73 4.31 27.83 -11.96
C GLU A 73 3.41 28.85 -12.68
N LYS A 74 2.10 28.56 -12.78
CA LYS A 74 1.12 29.48 -13.37
C LYS A 74 1.04 30.79 -12.59
N LEU A 75 0.94 30.73 -11.27
CA LEU A 75 0.87 31.91 -10.40
C LEU A 75 2.16 32.74 -10.48
N GLN A 76 3.32 32.10 -10.55
CA GLN A 76 4.60 32.78 -10.75
C GLN A 76 4.66 33.52 -12.09
N GLY A 77 4.17 32.90 -13.16
CA GLY A 77 4.05 33.55 -14.48
C GLY A 77 3.12 34.77 -14.45
N GLN A 78 1.96 34.64 -13.80
CA GLN A 78 1.03 35.76 -13.62
C GLN A 78 1.65 36.91 -12.84
N LEU A 79 2.30 36.62 -11.71
CA LEU A 79 3.00 37.61 -10.90
C LEU A 79 4.10 38.33 -11.68
N GLN A 80 4.83 37.62 -12.54
CA GLN A 80 5.88 38.23 -13.36
C GLN A 80 5.28 39.21 -14.39
N ASN A 81 4.16 38.85 -15.00
CA ASN A 81 3.47 39.73 -15.95
C ASN A 81 2.94 41.00 -15.25
N GLU A 82 2.36 40.86 -14.06
CA GLU A 82 1.89 42.01 -13.27
C GLU A 82 3.05 42.93 -12.86
N LYS A 83 4.20 42.37 -12.46
CA LYS A 83 5.41 43.15 -12.16
C LYS A 83 5.88 43.97 -13.36
N ILE A 84 5.88 43.38 -14.56
CA ILE A 84 6.25 44.09 -15.79
C ILE A 84 5.25 45.21 -16.09
N ALA A 85 3.94 44.93 -15.99
CA ALA A 85 2.91 45.93 -16.21
C ALA A 85 3.04 47.12 -15.25
N LEU A 86 3.24 46.85 -13.95
CA LEU A 86 3.44 47.87 -12.94
C LEU A 86 4.69 48.72 -13.22
N LYS A 87 5.80 48.07 -13.61
CA LYS A 87 7.04 48.77 -13.98
C LYS A 87 6.81 49.72 -15.15
N ASN A 88 6.17 49.24 -16.22
CA ASN A 88 5.88 50.06 -17.40
C ASN A 88 4.97 51.25 -17.07
N MET A 89 3.94 51.03 -16.25
CA MET A 89 3.07 52.12 -15.77
C MET A 89 3.85 53.15 -14.96
N THR A 90 4.73 52.70 -14.08
CA THR A 90 5.56 53.59 -13.25
C THR A 90 6.52 54.42 -14.12
N GLU A 91 7.18 53.80 -15.09
CA GLU A 91 8.06 54.50 -16.04
C GLU A 91 7.29 55.55 -16.86
N THR A 92 6.07 55.21 -17.30
CA THR A 92 5.20 56.14 -18.03
C THR A 92 4.81 57.34 -17.18
N LEU A 93 4.45 57.11 -15.91
CA LEU A 93 4.11 58.20 -14.97
C LEU A 93 5.30 59.14 -14.74
N VAL A 94 6.50 58.60 -14.53
CA VAL A 94 7.72 59.40 -14.34
C VAL A 94 8.02 60.25 -15.59
N LEU A 95 7.84 59.70 -16.79
CA LEU A 95 8.04 60.45 -18.03
C LEU A 95 7.01 61.57 -18.18
N LEU A 96 5.74 61.32 -17.86
CA LEU A 96 4.69 62.35 -17.91
C LEU A 96 4.94 63.47 -16.88
N GLU A 97 5.42 63.15 -15.69
CA GLU A 97 5.81 64.17 -14.69
C GLU A 97 7.01 65.01 -15.13
N ALA A 98 7.92 64.47 -15.94
CA ALA A 98 9.08 65.20 -16.45
C ALA A 98 8.76 66.13 -17.63
N GLU A 99 7.59 65.98 -18.27
CA GLU A 99 7.12 66.79 -19.40
C GLU A 99 6.20 67.96 -18.98
N VAL A 100 5.87 68.08 -17.69
CA VAL A 100 5.02 69.15 -17.08
C VAL A 100 5.88 70.12 -16.27
#